data_AF-A0A964PBI3-F1
#
_entry.id   AF-A0A964PBI3-F1
#
_cell.length_a   1.000
_cell.length_b   1.000
_cell.length_c   1.000
_cell.angle_alpha   90.00
_cell.angle_beta   90.00
_cell.angle_gamma   90.00
#
_symmetry.space_group_name_H-M   'P 1'
#
loop_
_entity.id
_entity.type
_entity.pdbx_description
1 polymer ?
#
loop_
_entity_poly.entity_id
_entity_poly.type
_entity_poly.pdbx_seq_one_letter_code
_entity_poly.pdbx_strand_id
1 'polypeptide(L)'
;MAAGYTHIIDFTDPKNPKNVARYENPEFGSHDIVVENDILYQAYCDGGMRIVDVSGELMGNLQEQGREIAVVKPYDPEGFTANAPYTMNAMPYEGQVLFTDFNSGLWTIALKPKERPVP
;
A
#
# COMPACT_ATOMS: atom_id res chain seq x y z
N MET A 1 -13.61 -8.10 11.30
CA MET A 1 -12.43 -7.64 10.51
C MET A 1 -12.95 -6.60 9.54
N ALA A 2 -12.29 -5.46 9.43
CA ALA A 2 -12.62 -4.50 8.39
C ALA A 2 -12.31 -5.14 7.03
N ALA A 3 -13.20 -4.99 6.06
CA ALA A 3 -13.01 -5.46 4.70
C ALA A 3 -13.14 -4.25 3.77
N GLY A 4 -12.38 -4.25 2.68
CA GLY A 4 -12.36 -3.14 1.74
C GLY A 4 -11.24 -3.29 0.74
N TYR A 5 -11.38 -2.61 -0.38
CA TYR A 5 -10.37 -2.59 -1.43
C TYR A 5 -10.34 -1.25 -2.13
N THR A 6 -9.23 -1.00 -2.80
CA THR A 6 -9.02 0.24 -3.55
C THR A 6 -9.49 0.05 -4.99
N HIS A 7 -10.45 0.87 -5.41
CA HIS A 7 -10.88 0.94 -6.80
C HIS A 7 -9.93 1.82 -7.60
N ILE A 8 -9.58 1.38 -8.82
CA ILE A 8 -8.80 2.16 -9.77
C ILE A 8 -9.74 2.52 -10.91
N ILE A 9 -9.96 3.82 -11.07
CA ILE A 9 -10.96 4.37 -11.98
C ILE A 9 -10.24 5.19 -13.05
N ASP A 10 -10.39 4.79 -14.30
CA ASP A 10 -10.01 5.60 -15.45
C ASP A 10 -11.02 6.74 -15.61
N PHE A 11 -10.51 7.96 -15.51
CA PHE A 11 -11.27 9.21 -15.61
C PHE A 11 -10.96 10.01 -16.88
N THR A 12 -10.38 9.36 -17.90
CA THR A 12 -10.05 9.99 -19.20
C THR A 12 -11.28 10.63 -19.85
N ASP A 13 -12.45 9.98 -19.73
CA ASP A 13 -13.75 10.60 -20.00
C ASP A 13 -14.49 10.83 -18.67
N PRO A 14 -14.52 12.07 -18.14
CA PRO A 14 -15.19 12.38 -16.89
C PRO A 14 -16.71 12.12 -16.88
N LYS A 15 -17.34 12.01 -18.05
CA LYS A 15 -18.78 11.69 -18.16
C LYS A 15 -19.04 10.19 -18.13
N ASN A 16 -18.03 9.38 -18.37
CA ASN A 16 -18.11 7.92 -18.41
C ASN A 16 -16.89 7.28 -17.75
N PRO A 17 -16.70 7.45 -16.43
CA PRO A 17 -15.58 6.86 -15.71
C PRO A 17 -15.68 5.34 -15.73
N LYS A 18 -14.53 4.67 -15.86
CA LYS A 18 -14.46 3.21 -15.97
C LYS A 18 -13.67 2.64 -14.81
N ASN A 19 -14.24 1.65 -14.12
CA ASN A 19 -13.46 0.86 -13.18
C ASN A 19 -12.55 -0.10 -13.95
N VAL A 20 -11.24 0.13 -13.92
CA VAL A 20 -10.28 -0.62 -14.73
C VAL A 20 -9.56 -1.71 -13.92
N ALA A 21 -9.37 -1.49 -12.63
CA ALA A 21 -8.71 -2.45 -11.76
C ALA A 21 -9.11 -2.23 -10.30
N ARG A 22 -8.69 -3.15 -9.45
CA ARG A 22 -8.73 -3.00 -8.00
C ARG A 22 -7.43 -3.46 -7.36
N TYR A 23 -7.13 -2.94 -6.19
CA TYR A 23 -6.14 -3.54 -5.30
C TYR A 23 -6.84 -4.04 -4.06
N GLU A 24 -6.89 -5.36 -3.93
CA GLU A 24 -7.60 -6.06 -2.88
C GLU A 24 -6.69 -7.14 -2.27
N ASN A 25 -6.49 -7.05 -0.96
CA ASN A 25 -6.04 -8.17 -0.16
C ASN A 25 -7.22 -8.66 0.68
N PRO A 26 -7.76 -9.87 0.44
CA PRO A 26 -8.97 -10.34 1.11
C PRO A 26 -8.77 -10.59 2.62
N GLU A 27 -7.54 -10.64 3.10
CA GLU A 27 -7.23 -10.88 4.52
C GLU A 27 -7.32 -9.60 5.38
N PHE A 28 -7.22 -8.41 4.77
CA PHE A 28 -7.05 -7.15 5.49
C PHE A 28 -8.00 -6.05 5.00
N GLY A 29 -8.32 -5.09 5.87
CA GLY A 29 -9.17 -3.94 5.53
C GLY A 29 -8.36 -2.76 5.02
N SER A 30 -8.70 -2.23 3.83
CA SER A 30 -8.10 -0.99 3.32
C SER A 30 -8.48 0.20 4.20
N HIS A 31 -7.52 1.10 4.48
CA HIS A 31 -7.74 2.31 5.25
C HIS A 31 -7.39 3.56 4.43
N ASP A 32 -6.15 4.04 4.53
CA ASP A 32 -5.69 5.24 3.81
C ASP A 32 -4.87 4.87 2.57
N ILE A 33 -4.95 5.74 1.56
CA ILE A 33 -4.19 5.64 0.32
C ILE A 33 -3.50 6.95 -0.04
N VAL A 34 -2.31 6.83 -0.61
CA VAL A 34 -1.64 7.90 -1.37
C VAL A 34 -1.06 7.28 -2.63
N VAL A 35 -1.09 8.02 -3.74
CA VAL A 35 -0.44 7.63 -4.99
C VAL A 35 0.56 8.72 -5.37
N GLU A 36 1.80 8.33 -5.64
CA GLU A 36 2.85 9.23 -6.13
C GLU A 36 3.76 8.48 -7.11
N ASN A 37 4.04 9.09 -8.27
CA ASN A 37 4.96 8.54 -9.28
C ASN A 37 4.66 7.07 -9.66
N ASP A 38 3.40 6.77 -9.97
CA ASP A 38 2.90 5.43 -10.29
C ASP A 38 3.10 4.37 -9.18
N ILE A 39 3.25 4.81 -7.93
CA ILE A 39 3.29 3.93 -6.76
C ILE A 39 2.10 4.23 -5.87
N LEU A 40 1.32 3.19 -5.56
CA LEU A 40 0.26 3.22 -4.56
C LEU A 40 0.84 2.80 -3.20
N TYR A 41 0.69 3.69 -2.23
CA TYR A 41 0.98 3.44 -0.81
C TYR A 41 -0.35 3.26 -0.09
N GLN A 42 -0.58 2.07 0.44
CA GLN A 42 -1.84 1.67 1.03
C GLN A 42 -1.61 1.19 2.46
N ALA A 43 -2.24 1.87 3.41
CA ALA A 43 -2.38 1.40 4.78
C ALA A 43 -3.50 0.36 4.84
N TYR A 44 -3.20 -0.80 5.43
CA TYR A 44 -4.12 -1.94 5.58
C TYR A 44 -4.37 -2.31 7.04
N CYS A 45 -4.39 -1.37 7.99
CA CYS A 45 -4.57 -1.67 9.41
C CYS A 45 -3.60 -2.79 9.89
N ASP A 46 -4.14 -3.96 10.21
CA ASP A 46 -3.42 -5.18 10.61
C ASP A 46 -2.59 -5.83 9.48
N GLY A 47 -2.90 -5.50 8.23
CA GLY A 47 -2.13 -5.86 7.05
C GLY A 47 -0.86 -5.05 6.84
N GLY A 48 -0.63 -4.00 7.63
CA GLY A 48 0.55 -3.13 7.54
C GLY A 48 0.51 -2.14 6.37
N MET A 49 1.69 -1.60 6.02
CA MET A 49 1.90 -0.75 4.85
C MET A 49 2.16 -1.61 3.60
N ARG A 50 1.48 -1.28 2.50
CA ARG A 50 1.68 -1.91 1.20
C ARG A 50 2.11 -0.87 0.18
N ILE A 51 3.11 -1.24 -0.61
CA ILE A 51 3.67 -0.39 -1.66
C ILE A 51 3.51 -1.16 -2.96
N VAL A 52 2.74 -0.62 -3.89
CA VAL A 52 2.26 -1.31 -5.08
C VAL A 52 2.59 -0.53 -6.32
N ASP A 53 3.17 -1.20 -7.31
CA ASP A 53 3.38 -0.65 -8.65
C ASP A 53 2.03 -0.53 -9.37
N VAL A 54 1.61 0.71 -9.66
CA VAL A 54 0.40 1.04 -10.41
C VAL A 54 0.72 1.66 -11.78
N SER A 55 1.93 1.41 -12.30
CA SER A 55 2.33 1.83 -13.64
C SER A 55 1.77 0.91 -14.74
N GLY A 56 1.68 1.48 -15.95
CA GLY A 56 1.30 0.75 -17.16
C GLY A 56 -0.18 0.38 -17.22
N GLU A 57 -0.48 -0.72 -17.90
CA GLU A 57 -1.86 -1.22 -18.02
C GLU A 57 -2.28 -1.93 -16.73
N LEU A 58 -3.46 -1.56 -16.22
CA LEU A 58 -4.03 -2.07 -14.98
C LEU A 58 -5.33 -2.81 -15.29
N MET A 59 -5.44 -4.05 -14.80
CA MET A 59 -6.64 -4.88 -14.97
C MET A 59 -6.85 -5.81 -13.79
N GLY A 60 -8.08 -6.19 -13.48
CA GLY A 60 -8.35 -7.20 -12.43
C GLY A 60 -7.87 -6.78 -11.04
N ASN A 61 -7.40 -7.75 -10.23
CA ASN A 61 -6.80 -7.48 -8.92
C ASN A 61 -5.28 -7.31 -9.04
N LEU A 62 -4.75 -6.17 -8.61
CA LEU A 62 -3.31 -5.89 -8.67
C LEU A 62 -2.48 -6.77 -7.72
N GLN A 63 -3.08 -7.24 -6.62
CA GLN A 63 -2.42 -8.15 -5.69
C GLN A 63 -2.08 -9.48 -6.38
N GLU A 64 -3.02 -10.03 -7.15
CA GLU A 64 -2.87 -11.29 -7.91
C GLU A 64 -1.83 -11.20 -9.03
N GLN A 65 -1.45 -9.98 -9.44
CA GLN A 65 -0.42 -9.73 -10.45
C GLN A 65 1.01 -9.65 -9.88
N GLY A 66 1.17 -9.75 -8.55
CA GLY A 66 2.50 -9.64 -7.93
C GLY A 66 3.12 -8.25 -8.06
N ARG A 67 2.28 -7.19 -8.07
CA ARG A 67 2.71 -5.80 -8.20
C ARG A 67 3.15 -5.16 -6.88
N GLU A 68 3.08 -5.88 -5.76
CA GLU A 68 3.62 -5.40 -4.48
C GLU A 68 5.15 -5.25 -4.58
N ILE A 69 5.63 -4.01 -4.50
CA ILE A 69 7.06 -3.67 -4.43
C ILE A 69 7.59 -4.05 -3.05
N ALA A 70 6.84 -3.71 -2.01
CA ALA A 70 7.20 -4.00 -0.62
C ALA A 70 5.96 -4.11 0.26
N VAL A 71 6.10 -4.92 1.32
CA VAL A 71 5.14 -5.06 2.41
C VAL A 71 5.88 -4.79 3.70
N VAL A 72 5.41 -3.82 4.47
CA VAL A 72 6.04 -3.47 5.74
C VAL A 72 5.03 -3.61 6.87
N LYS A 73 5.35 -4.50 7.80
CA LYS A 73 4.57 -4.74 9.00
C LYS A 73 5.35 -4.22 10.20
N PRO A 74 4.88 -3.15 10.88
CA PRO A 74 5.53 -2.57 12.05
C PRO A 74 5.38 -3.48 13.28
N TYR A 75 6.07 -4.62 13.28
CA TYR A 75 6.11 -5.54 14.42
C TYR A 75 7.09 -5.02 15.48
N ASP A 76 6.54 -4.36 16.50
CA ASP A 76 7.29 -3.88 17.64
C ASP A 76 6.93 -4.67 18.91
N PRO A 77 7.88 -5.37 19.56
CA PRO A 77 7.63 -6.05 20.83
C PRO A 77 7.38 -5.08 22.00
N GLU A 78 7.78 -3.82 21.89
CA GLU A 78 7.59 -2.77 22.90
C GLU A 78 6.38 -1.87 22.61
N GLY A 79 5.67 -2.10 21.50
CA GLY A 79 4.46 -1.37 21.15
C GLY A 79 3.33 -1.56 22.19
N PHE A 80 2.36 -0.63 22.20
CA PHE A 80 1.20 -0.65 23.10
C PHE A 80 0.50 -2.02 23.10
N THR A 81 0.34 -2.60 21.91
CA THR A 81 0.06 -4.02 21.73
C THR A 81 1.24 -4.65 20.99
N ALA A 82 2.00 -5.50 21.69
CA ALA A 82 3.21 -6.11 21.16
C ALA A 82 2.94 -6.89 19.86
N ASN A 83 3.73 -6.60 18.82
CA ASN A 83 3.68 -7.25 17.52
C ASN A 83 2.29 -7.28 16.87
N ALA A 84 1.46 -6.26 17.10
CA ALA A 84 0.15 -6.12 16.48
C ALA A 84 0.11 -4.87 15.59
N PRO A 85 0.47 -4.98 14.29
CA PRO A 85 0.34 -3.88 13.35
C PRO A 85 -1.08 -3.32 13.33
N TYR A 86 -1.18 -2.00 13.25
CA TYR A 86 -2.39 -1.25 13.02
C TYR A 86 -2.02 0.06 12.30
N THR A 87 -1.58 -0.07 11.05
CA THR A 87 -1.10 1.03 10.21
C THR A 87 -2.26 1.89 9.71
N MET A 88 -2.19 3.19 9.94
CA MET A 88 -3.31 4.12 9.73
C MET A 88 -3.15 5.01 8.51
N ASN A 89 -1.94 5.49 8.21
CA ASN A 89 -1.71 6.42 7.10
C ASN A 89 -0.52 6.01 6.22
N ALA A 90 -0.33 6.73 5.12
CA ALA A 90 0.85 6.65 4.26
C ALA A 90 1.27 8.06 3.85
N MET A 91 2.56 8.36 3.90
CA MET A 91 3.11 9.64 3.43
C MET A 91 4.46 9.40 2.75
N PRO A 92 4.50 9.26 1.41
CA PRO A 92 5.75 9.36 0.68
C PRO A 92 6.34 10.77 0.85
N TYR A 93 7.64 10.86 1.14
CA TYR A 93 8.36 12.12 1.34
C TYR A 93 9.86 11.94 1.09
N GLU A 94 10.42 12.71 0.16
CA GLU A 94 11.87 12.73 -0.16
C GLU A 94 12.52 11.34 -0.32
N GLY A 95 11.86 10.44 -1.05
CA GLY A 95 12.35 9.06 -1.30
C GLY A 95 12.18 8.10 -0.12
N GLN A 96 11.50 8.53 0.94
CA GLN A 96 11.08 7.71 2.07
C GLN A 96 9.57 7.55 2.07
N VAL A 97 9.09 6.56 2.83
CA VAL A 97 7.68 6.42 3.17
C VAL A 97 7.57 6.52 4.67
N LEU A 98 6.90 7.57 5.14
CA LEU A 98 6.53 7.74 6.53
C LEU A 98 5.13 7.16 6.71
N PHE A 99 4.92 6.45 7.82
CA PHE A 99 3.60 5.96 8.17
C PHE A 99 3.46 5.79 9.68
N THR A 100 2.24 5.94 10.16
CA THR A 100 1.89 5.78 11.57
C THR A 100 1.23 4.44 11.79
N ASP A 101 1.62 3.84 12.89
CA ASP A 101 1.06 2.65 13.45
C ASP A 101 0.47 2.98 14.82
N PHE A 102 -0.77 2.59 15.05
CA PHE A 102 -1.46 2.95 16.29
C PHE A 102 -0.81 2.33 17.54
N ASN A 103 -0.15 1.18 17.39
CA ASN A 103 0.47 0.47 18.51
C ASN A 103 1.95 0.82 18.69
N SER A 104 2.67 1.15 17.62
CA SER A 104 4.14 1.32 17.64
C SER A 104 4.64 2.71 17.19
N GLY A 105 3.73 3.64 16.88
CA GLY A 105 4.09 5.04 16.62
C GLY A 105 4.49 5.32 15.17
N LEU A 106 5.46 6.21 14.96
CA LEU A 106 5.88 6.66 13.62
C LEU A 106 7.01 5.81 13.07
N TRP A 107 6.83 5.32 11.85
CA TRP A 107 7.83 4.57 11.10
C TRP A 107 8.27 5.34 9.87
N THR A 108 9.54 5.15 9.49
CA THR A 108 10.07 5.58 8.20
C THR A 108 10.79 4.40 7.54
N ILE A 109 10.59 4.26 6.24
CA ILE A 109 11.30 3.28 5.41
C ILE A 109 11.83 3.96 4.15
N ALA A 110 12.99 3.50 3.69
CA ALA A 110 13.54 3.89 2.40
C ALA A 110 13.39 2.72 1.43
N LEU A 111 12.79 2.99 0.27
CA LEU A 111 12.75 2.01 -0.82
C LEU A 111 14.13 1.96 -1.48
N LYS A 112 14.76 0.79 -1.48
CA LYS A 112 15.99 0.59 -2.25
C LYS A 112 15.63 0.33 -3.71
N PRO A 113 16.41 0.84 -4.68
CA PRO A 113 16.25 0.48 -6.08
C PRO A 113 16.28 -1.03 -6.23
N LYS A 114 15.40 -1.57 -7.09
CA LYS A 114 15.41 -3.00 -7.42
C LYS A 114 16.75 -3.31 -8.08
N GLU A 115 17.62 -4.04 -7.39
CA GLU A 115 18.83 -4.59 -8.00
C GLU A 115 18.39 -5.52 -9.12
N ARG A 116 18.70 -5.16 -10.37
CA ARG A 116 18.48 -6.05 -11.51
C ARG A 116 19.39 -7.26 -11.27
N PRO A 117 18.90 -8.50 -11.31
CA PRO A 117 19.77 -9.66 -11.23
C PRO A 117 20.85 -9.50 -12.30
N VAL A 118 22.13 -9.54 -11.88
CA VAL A 118 23.24 -9.59 -12.82
C VAL A 118 23.10 -10.91 -13.58
N PRO A 119 23.09 -10.91 -14.93
CA PRO A 119 23.02 -12.12 -15.74
C PRO A 119 24.14 -13.12 -15.41
#